data_AF-A0A226DBP5-F1
#
_entry.id   AF-A0A226DBP5-F1
#
_cell.length_a   1.000
_cell.length_b   1.000
_cell.length_c   1.000
_cell.angle_alpha   90.00
_cell.angle_beta   90.00
_cell.angle_gamma   90.00
#
_symmetry.space_group_name_H-M   'P 1'
#
loop_
_entity.id
_entity.type
_entity.pdbx_description
1 polymer ?
#
loop_
_entity_poly.entity_id
_entity_poly.type
_entity_poly.pdbx_seq_one_letter_code
_entity_poly.pdbx_strand_id
1 'polypeptide(L)'
;MGQESSSHLELEHLIGYSFRSRGFLDKVSSRDVLDGKRYELLGDALIKFTLMDHLSRKYPDWNDFKISNKLDLLLNRDRSKEIVDNFHLKKFVNMEKSDKLILDSLIGVIYVDGGGEGGAGCKAVKKVIYKLWQLGDGAPETKKYWNRSLFHAVKINRECF
;
A
#
# COMPACT_ATOMS: atom_id res chain seq x y z
N MET A 1 7.17 30.30 -10.28
CA MET A 1 6.06 29.41 -9.89
C MET A 1 5.97 28.19 -10.83
N GLY A 2 7.04 27.39 -10.99
CA GLY A 2 7.08 26.32 -12.01
C GLY A 2 7.69 24.98 -11.58
N GLN A 3 8.18 24.85 -10.33
CA GLN A 3 8.87 23.63 -9.88
C GLN A 3 7.94 22.60 -9.19
N GLU A 4 6.90 23.04 -8.47
CA GLU A 4 6.00 22.12 -7.74
C GLU A 4 5.15 21.24 -8.66
N SER A 5 4.73 21.71 -9.84
CA SER A 5 3.92 20.87 -10.73
C SER A 5 4.71 19.71 -11.35
N SER A 6 6.04 19.83 -11.45
CA SER A 6 6.91 18.82 -12.05
C SER A 6 7.22 17.67 -11.09
N SER A 7 7.39 17.95 -9.79
CA SER A 7 7.71 16.92 -8.80
C SER A 7 6.51 16.01 -8.50
N HIS A 8 5.29 16.57 -8.47
CA HIS A 8 4.08 15.76 -8.24
C HIS A 8 3.84 14.75 -9.36
N LEU A 9 3.94 15.18 -10.61
CA LEU A 9 3.78 14.30 -11.77
C LEU A 9 4.84 13.19 -11.79
N GLU A 10 6.06 13.50 -11.38
CA GLU A 10 7.13 12.52 -11.28
C GLU A 10 6.81 11.45 -10.23
N LEU A 11 6.34 11.84 -9.04
CA LEU A 11 5.93 10.89 -8.01
C LEU A 11 4.78 10.01 -8.50
N GLU A 12 3.74 10.61 -9.10
CA GLU A 12 2.57 9.89 -9.62
C GLU A 12 2.95 8.82 -10.63
N HIS A 13 3.84 9.17 -11.58
CA HIS A 13 4.39 8.23 -12.55
C HIS A 13 5.16 7.10 -11.86
N LEU A 14 5.99 7.46 -10.88
CA LEU A 14 6.84 6.54 -10.16
C LEU A 14 6.02 5.50 -9.36
N ILE A 15 4.98 5.93 -8.65
CA ILE A 15 4.11 5.03 -7.86
C ILE A 15 2.98 4.41 -8.71
N GLY A 16 2.74 4.94 -9.91
CA GLY A 16 1.71 4.45 -10.83
C GLY A 16 0.27 4.79 -10.40
N TYR A 17 0.11 5.92 -9.72
CA TYR A 17 -1.15 6.46 -9.20
C TYR A 17 -1.22 7.96 -9.47
N SER A 18 -2.36 8.46 -9.94
CA SER A 18 -2.60 9.90 -10.13
C SER A 18 -3.56 10.40 -9.07
N PHE A 19 -3.15 11.43 -8.33
CA PHE A 19 -3.95 12.00 -7.26
C PHE A 19 -5.10 12.82 -7.83
N ARG A 20 -6.29 12.69 -7.24
CA ARG A 20 -7.46 13.49 -7.60
C ARG A 20 -7.33 14.92 -7.08
N SER A 21 -6.72 15.09 -5.90
CA SER A 21 -6.42 16.40 -5.33
C SER A 21 -4.95 16.54 -4.95
N ARG A 22 -4.33 17.64 -5.41
CA ARG A 22 -2.90 17.93 -5.17
C ARG A 22 -2.57 18.11 -3.69
N GLY A 23 -3.54 18.56 -2.89
CA GLY A 23 -3.33 18.83 -1.46
C GLY A 23 -3.15 17.57 -0.60
N PHE A 24 -3.27 16.37 -1.17
CA PHE A 24 -3.06 15.12 -0.43
C PHE A 24 -1.59 14.81 -0.16
N LEU A 25 -0.68 15.21 -1.04
CA LEU A 25 0.76 15.06 -0.80
C LEU A 25 1.26 15.98 0.31
N ASP A 26 0.63 17.15 0.46
CA ASP A 26 0.87 18.03 1.60
C ASP A 26 0.46 17.36 2.91
N LYS A 27 -0.55 16.46 2.89
CA LYS A 27 -0.96 15.69 4.09
C LYS A 27 0.06 14.62 4.48
N VAL A 28 0.76 14.03 3.51
CA VAL A 28 1.89 13.12 3.78
C VAL A 28 3.01 13.87 4.50
N SER A 29 3.28 15.10 4.05
CA SER A 29 4.28 16.02 4.62
C SER A 29 3.77 16.84 5.81
N SER A 30 2.52 16.66 6.22
CA SER A 30 1.93 17.49 7.26
C SER A 30 2.48 17.09 8.64
N ARG A 31 2.91 18.10 9.39
CA ARG A 31 3.25 18.00 10.81
C ARG A 31 2.01 17.93 11.69
N ASP A 32 0.82 18.15 11.14
CA ASP A 32 -0.40 18.12 11.93
C ASP A 32 -0.61 16.73 12.51
N VAL A 33 -0.55 16.68 13.84
CA VAL A 33 -0.44 15.45 14.63
C VAL A 33 -1.66 14.55 14.46
N LEU A 34 -2.82 15.13 14.15
CA LEU A 34 -4.08 14.38 14.04
C LEU A 34 -4.27 13.77 12.65
N ASP A 35 -4.03 14.53 11.58
CA ASP A 35 -4.30 14.04 10.23
C ASP A 35 -3.17 13.15 9.71
N GLY A 36 -1.91 13.51 9.93
CA GLY A 36 -0.75 12.69 9.51
C GLY A 36 -0.78 11.31 10.16
N LYS A 37 -0.98 11.24 11.48
CA LYS A 37 -1.02 9.97 12.22
C LYS A 37 -2.19 9.07 11.80
N ARG A 38 -3.33 9.65 11.38
CA ARG A 38 -4.47 8.87 10.86
C ARG A 38 -4.11 8.16 9.56
N TYR A 39 -3.43 8.85 8.64
CA TYR A 39 -2.98 8.23 7.40
C TYR A 39 -1.87 7.20 7.66
N GLU A 40 -0.95 7.46 8.59
CA GLU A 40 0.06 6.48 9.02
C GLU A 40 -0.58 5.20 9.55
N LEU A 41 -1.53 5.32 10.49
CA LEU A 41 -2.21 4.16 11.07
C LEU A 41 -3.00 3.37 10.01
N LEU A 42 -3.73 4.09 9.15
CA LEU A 42 -4.52 3.48 8.08
C LEU A 42 -3.62 2.77 7.06
N GLY A 43 -2.52 3.41 6.67
CA GLY A 43 -1.56 2.84 5.73
C GLY A 43 -0.87 1.60 6.26
N ASP A 44 -0.42 1.60 7.51
CA ASP A 44 0.18 0.42 8.14
C ASP A 44 -0.78 -0.79 8.10
N ALA A 45 -2.05 -0.57 8.42
CA ALA A 45 -3.08 -1.62 8.36
C ALA A 45 -3.30 -2.13 6.92
N LEU A 46 -3.39 -1.22 5.94
CA LEU A 46 -3.59 -1.56 4.53
C LEU A 46 -2.39 -2.31 3.93
N ILE A 47 -1.16 -1.92 4.26
CA ILE A 47 0.06 -2.60 3.82
C ILE A 47 0.08 -4.02 4.38
N LYS A 48 -0.09 -4.17 5.70
CA LYS A 48 -0.13 -5.49 6.37
C LYS A 48 -1.18 -6.40 5.75
N PHE A 49 -2.40 -5.90 5.59
CA PHE A 49 -3.49 -6.68 4.99
C PHE A 49 -3.16 -7.11 3.56
N THR A 50 -2.73 -6.17 2.71
CA THR A 50 -2.47 -6.45 1.29
C THR A 50 -1.34 -7.46 1.10
N LEU A 51 -0.27 -7.36 1.89
CA LEU A 51 0.84 -8.31 1.85
C LEU A 51 0.43 -9.67 2.40
N MET A 52 -0.35 -9.71 3.48
CA MET A 52 -0.89 -10.95 4.04
C MET A 52 -1.80 -11.68 3.05
N ASP A 53 -2.73 -10.95 2.40
CA ASP A 53 -3.60 -11.51 1.35
C ASP A 53 -2.77 -12.05 0.18
N HIS A 54 -1.75 -11.30 -0.26
CA HIS A 54 -0.84 -11.77 -1.32
C HIS A 54 -0.13 -13.07 -0.94
N LEU A 55 0.49 -13.13 0.25
CA LEU A 55 1.23 -14.31 0.71
C LEU A 55 0.31 -15.52 0.86
N SER A 56 -0.88 -15.32 1.43
CA SER A 56 -1.86 -16.39 1.65
C SER A 56 -2.35 -17.00 0.33
N ARG A 57 -2.56 -16.17 -0.69
CA ARG A 57 -2.96 -16.64 -2.04
C ARG A 57 -1.80 -17.29 -2.79
N LYS A 58 -0.60 -16.74 -2.66
CA LYS A 58 0.60 -17.22 -3.38
C LYS A 58 1.16 -18.51 -2.80
N TYR A 59 1.02 -18.73 -1.50
CA TYR A 59 1.56 -19.87 -0.78
C TYR A 59 0.48 -20.58 0.05
N PRO A 60 -0.51 -21.25 -0.60
CA PRO A 60 -1.65 -21.85 0.09
C PRO A 60 -1.28 -22.99 1.05
N ASP A 61 -0.13 -23.64 0.84
CA ASP A 61 0.35 -24.74 1.69
C ASP A 61 1.26 -24.27 2.85
N TRP A 62 1.50 -22.96 2.98
CA TRP A 62 2.26 -22.43 4.10
C TRP A 62 1.38 -22.33 5.34
N ASN A 63 1.94 -22.70 6.48
CA ASN A 63 1.31 -22.48 7.78
C ASN A 63 1.51 -21.03 8.26
N ASP A 64 0.77 -20.66 9.30
CA ASP A 64 0.77 -19.31 9.88
C ASP A 64 2.17 -18.82 10.23
N PHE A 65 3.04 -19.70 10.77
CA PHE A 65 4.42 -19.35 11.11
C PHE A 65 5.25 -18.93 9.88
N LYS A 66 5.17 -19.68 8.77
CA LYS A 66 5.86 -19.34 7.52
C LYS A 66 5.34 -18.04 6.92
N ILE A 67 4.02 -17.84 6.94
CA ILE A 67 3.39 -16.61 6.43
C ILE A 67 3.83 -15.41 7.28
N SER A 68 3.75 -15.51 8.61
CA SER A 68 4.16 -14.45 9.54
C SER A 68 5.63 -14.08 9.36
N ASN A 69 6.53 -15.06 9.33
CA ASN A 69 7.96 -14.80 9.12
C ASN A 69 8.23 -14.09 7.80
N LYS A 70 7.54 -14.49 6.72
CA LYS A 70 7.70 -13.84 5.43
C LYS A 70 7.13 -12.43 5.44
N LEU A 71 6.00 -12.22 6.10
CA LEU A 71 5.38 -10.90 6.25
C LEU A 71 6.31 -9.95 7.03
N ASP A 72 6.93 -10.41 8.12
CA ASP A 72 7.88 -9.62 8.90
C ASP A 72 9.09 -9.18 8.07
N LEU A 73 9.61 -10.07 7.21
CA LEU A 73 10.67 -9.72 6.26
C LEU A 73 10.24 -8.65 5.23
N LEU A 74 8.96 -8.62 4.84
CA LEU A 74 8.44 -7.61 3.91
C LEU A 74 8.11 -6.28 4.60
N LEU A 75 7.88 -6.28 5.91
CA LEU A 75 7.48 -5.10 6.70
C LEU A 75 8.61 -4.48 7.52
N ASN A 76 9.80 -5.10 7.52
CA ASN A 76 10.91 -4.62 8.33
C ASN A 76 11.42 -3.24 7.89
N ARG A 77 12.21 -2.62 8.76
CA ARG A 77 12.75 -1.27 8.54
C ARG A 77 13.64 -1.19 7.33
N ASP A 78 14.48 -2.20 7.10
CA ASP A 78 15.41 -2.24 5.98
C ASP A 78 14.67 -2.29 4.64
N ARG A 79 13.58 -3.07 4.57
CA ARG A 79 12.73 -3.13 3.38
C ARG A 79 12.02 -1.82 3.13
N SER A 80 11.51 -1.17 4.18
CA SER A 80 10.90 0.15 4.07
C SER A 80 11.90 1.19 3.54
N LYS A 81 13.11 1.18 4.08
CA LYS A 81 14.22 2.02 3.65
C LYS A 81 14.59 1.79 2.18
N GLU A 82 14.75 0.52 1.79
CA GLU A 82 15.04 0.14 0.41
C GLU A 82 13.98 0.66 -0.56
N ILE A 83 12.69 0.51 -0.24
CA ILE A 83 11.60 1.02 -1.08
C ILE A 83 11.66 2.55 -1.17
N VAL A 84 11.81 3.25 -0.05
CA VAL A 84 11.90 4.72 -0.03
C VAL A 84 13.08 5.23 -0.85
N ASP A 85 14.23 4.57 -0.74
CA ASP A 85 15.46 4.95 -1.45
C ASP A 85 15.34 4.63 -2.95
N ASN A 86 14.85 3.45 -3.33
CA ASN A 86 14.64 3.03 -4.73
C ASN A 86 13.64 3.91 -5.48
N PHE A 87 12.61 4.38 -4.77
CA PHE A 87 11.59 5.26 -5.33
C PHE A 87 11.88 6.74 -5.01
N HIS A 88 13.05 7.06 -4.46
CA HIS A 88 13.45 8.42 -4.11
C HIS A 88 12.36 9.21 -3.36
N LEU A 89 11.54 8.56 -2.53
CA LEU A 89 10.29 9.14 -2.02
C LEU A 89 10.55 10.35 -1.11
N LYS A 90 11.72 10.39 -0.46
CA LYS A 90 12.16 11.52 0.36
C LYS A 90 12.26 12.84 -0.38
N LYS A 91 12.45 12.83 -1.71
CA LYS A 91 12.49 14.08 -2.48
C LYS A 91 11.13 14.77 -2.58
N PHE A 92 10.05 14.03 -2.31
CA PHE A 92 8.67 14.50 -2.42
C PHE A 92 8.02 14.74 -1.06
N VAL A 93 8.66 14.30 0.03
CA VAL A 93 8.13 14.40 1.39
C VAL A 93 9.13 15.15 2.26
N ASN A 94 8.80 16.38 2.63
CA ASN A 94 9.75 17.30 3.25
C ASN A 94 9.79 17.16 4.79
N MET A 95 10.31 16.05 5.34
CA MET A 95 10.32 15.82 6.81
C MET A 95 11.38 14.86 7.35
N GLU A 96 11.71 15.03 8.65
CA GLU A 96 12.36 14.06 9.54
C GLU A 96 11.42 12.89 9.94
N LYS A 97 10.79 12.24 8.97
CA LYS A 97 10.03 11.00 9.22
C LYS A 97 10.89 9.78 8.92
N SER A 98 10.63 8.68 9.62
CA SER A 98 11.23 7.41 9.27
C SER A 98 10.68 6.91 7.93
N ASP A 99 11.46 6.10 7.22
CA ASP A 99 11.08 5.56 5.90
C ASP A 99 9.76 4.80 5.96
N LYS A 100 9.52 4.08 7.06
CA LYS A 100 8.26 3.37 7.30
C LYS A 100 7.08 4.34 7.35
N LEU A 101 7.19 5.44 8.11
CA LEU A 101 6.09 6.40 8.26
C LEU A 101 5.78 7.13 6.95
N ILE A 102 6.79 7.35 6.10
CA ILE A 102 6.59 7.91 4.75
C ILE A 102 5.71 6.96 3.92
N LEU A 103 6.05 5.67 3.91
CA LEU A 103 5.28 4.65 3.18
C LEU A 103 3.85 4.50 3.73
N ASP A 104 3.73 4.37 5.05
CA ASP A 104 2.43 4.23 5.72
C ASP A 104 1.54 5.45 5.38
N SER A 105 2.04 6.67 5.56
CA SER A 105 1.31 7.90 5.23
C SER A 105 0.87 7.94 3.77
N LEU A 106 1.78 7.61 2.85
CA LEU A 106 1.51 7.63 1.41
C LEU A 106 0.38 6.67 1.04
N ILE A 107 0.42 5.43 1.55
CA ILE A 107 -0.63 4.44 1.29
C ILE A 107 -1.97 4.87 1.89
N GLY A 108 -1.98 5.39 3.12
CA GLY A 108 -3.21 5.89 3.75
C GLY A 108 -3.83 7.05 2.96
N VAL A 109 -3.00 7.96 2.45
CA VAL A 109 -3.45 9.07 1.61
C VAL A 109 -4.01 8.60 0.27
N ILE A 110 -3.35 7.66 -0.41
CA ILE A 110 -3.83 7.08 -1.68
C ILE A 110 -5.18 6.41 -1.51
N TYR A 111 -5.38 5.68 -0.40
CA TYR A 111 -6.66 5.06 -0.09
C TYR A 111 -7.78 6.09 -0.02
N VAL A 112 -7.56 7.17 0.75
CA VAL A 112 -8.57 8.22 0.95
C VAL A 112 -8.82 9.02 -0.32
N ASP A 113 -7.78 9.40 -1.06
CA ASP A 113 -7.91 10.10 -2.34
C ASP A 113 -8.67 9.23 -3.38
N GLY A 114 -8.46 7.92 -3.35
CA GLY A 114 -9.21 6.96 -4.17
C GLY A 114 -10.69 6.83 -3.82
N GLY A 115 -11.16 7.42 -2.71
CA GLY A 115 -12.53 7.34 -2.21
C GLY A 115 -12.76 6.25 -1.17
N GLY A 116 -11.70 5.71 -0.58
CA GLY A 116 -11.76 4.67 0.45
C GLY A 116 -12.42 3.38 -0.03
N GLU A 117 -13.13 2.70 0.88
CA GLU A 117 -13.84 1.43 0.64
C GLU A 117 -14.96 1.57 -0.40
N GLY A 118 -15.72 2.67 -0.35
CA GLY A 118 -16.80 2.95 -1.29
C GLY A 118 -16.34 3.45 -2.67
N GLY A 119 -15.03 3.55 -2.88
CA GLY A 119 -14.42 4.05 -4.10
C GLY A 119 -13.38 3.11 -4.68
N ALA A 120 -12.38 3.69 -5.36
CA ALA A 120 -11.27 2.95 -5.94
C ALA A 120 -10.08 2.79 -4.98
N GLY A 121 -10.24 3.16 -3.70
CA GLY A 121 -9.15 3.23 -2.72
C GLY A 121 -8.44 1.88 -2.55
N CYS A 122 -9.19 0.81 -2.31
CA CYS A 122 -8.62 -0.54 -2.15
C CYS A 122 -7.84 -0.99 -3.39
N LYS A 123 -8.41 -0.78 -4.59
CA LYS A 123 -7.78 -1.16 -5.87
C LYS A 123 -6.50 -0.34 -6.12
N ALA A 124 -6.52 0.95 -5.84
CA ALA A 124 -5.38 1.84 -5.98
C ALA A 124 -4.23 1.42 -5.05
N VAL A 125 -4.54 1.21 -3.78
CA VAL A 125 -3.58 0.76 -2.76
C VAL A 125 -2.95 -0.57 -3.15
N LYS A 126 -3.75 -1.57 -3.54
CA LYS A 126 -3.24 -2.87 -3.98
C LYS A 126 -2.26 -2.72 -5.14
N LYS A 127 -2.61 -1.94 -6.17
CA LYS A 127 -1.74 -1.68 -7.32
C LYS A 127 -0.42 -1.03 -6.90
N VAL A 128 -0.48 -0.01 -6.05
CA VAL A 128 0.71 0.73 -5.59
C VAL A 128 1.60 -0.16 -4.72
N ILE A 129 1.05 -0.89 -3.76
CA ILE A 129 1.82 -1.83 -2.92
C ILE A 129 2.51 -2.89 -3.77
N TYR A 130 1.81 -3.48 -4.75
CA TYR A 130 2.41 -4.47 -5.63
C TYR A 130 3.59 -3.88 -6.42
N LYS A 131 3.46 -2.63 -6.89
CA LYS A 131 4.55 -1.93 -7.56
C LYS A 131 5.73 -1.67 -6.63
N LEU A 132 5.48 -1.10 -5.45
CA LEU A 132 6.51 -0.72 -4.47
C LEU A 132 7.26 -1.93 -3.91
N TRP A 133 6.53 -3.02 -3.59
CA TRP A 133 7.12 -4.28 -3.11
C TRP A 133 7.63 -5.18 -4.23
N GLN A 134 7.46 -4.79 -5.50
CA GLN A 134 7.83 -5.57 -6.68
C GLN A 134 7.22 -6.98 -6.67
N LEU A 135 5.94 -7.06 -6.31
CA LEU A 135 5.19 -8.30 -6.28
C LEU A 135 4.68 -8.61 -7.68
N GLY A 136 4.91 -9.84 -8.16
CA GLY A 136 4.25 -10.32 -9.38
C GLY A 136 2.74 -10.39 -9.19
N ASP A 137 1.98 -10.18 -10.26
CA ASP A 137 0.52 -10.35 -10.26
C ASP A 137 0.19 -11.73 -9.70
N GLY A 138 -0.49 -11.75 -8.55
CA GLY A 138 -0.76 -12.96 -7.76
C GLY A 138 -1.78 -13.90 -8.39
N ALA A 139 -1.67 -14.18 -9.69
CA ALA A 139 -2.37 -15.27 -10.31
C ALA A 139 -1.87 -16.57 -9.64
N PRO A 140 -2.73 -17.31 -8.93
CA PRO A 140 -2.31 -18.59 -8.36
C PRO A 140 -1.94 -19.52 -9.52
N GLU A 141 -0.76 -20.16 -9.44
CA GLU A 141 -0.31 -21.16 -10.42
C GLU A 141 -1.21 -22.40 -10.49
N THR A 142 -2.24 -22.51 -9.65
CA THR A 142 -3.19 -23.62 -9.76
C THR A 142 -4.63 -23.16 -9.56
N LYS A 143 -5.43 -23.28 -10.63
CA LYS A 143 -6.91 -23.22 -10.63
C LYS A 143 -7.58 -24.31 -9.74
N LYS A 144 -6.84 -24.96 -8.84
CA LYS A 144 -7.21 -26.25 -8.23
C LYS A 144 -7.75 -26.14 -6.79
N TYR A 145 -7.54 -25.03 -6.09
CA TYR A 145 -7.89 -24.91 -4.66
C TYR A 145 -9.21 -24.18 -4.36
N TRP A 146 -9.95 -23.72 -5.37
CA TRP A 146 -11.24 -23.07 -5.17
C TRP A 146 -12.39 -24.10 -5.14
N ASN A 147 -12.41 -24.95 -4.11
CA ASN A 147 -13.56 -25.82 -3.86
C ASN A 147 -14.67 -25.02 -3.16
N ARG A 148 -15.85 -24.93 -3.79
CA ARG A 148 -16.96 -24.02 -3.44
C ARG A 148 -17.61 -24.23 -2.06
N SER A 149 -17.17 -25.21 -1.29
CA SER A 149 -17.88 -25.67 -0.08
C SER A 149 -17.60 -24.85 1.19
N LEU A 150 -16.60 -23.97 1.20
CA LEU A 150 -16.24 -23.17 2.39
C LEU A 150 -16.82 -21.73 2.40
N PHE A 151 -17.53 -21.30 1.35
CA PHE A 151 -18.07 -19.93 1.23
C PHE A 151 -19.60 -19.85 1.38
N HIS A 152 -20.16 -20.39 2.47
CA HIS A 152 -21.57 -20.12 2.83
C HIS A 152 -21.76 -19.12 3.97
N ALA A 153 -20.71 -18.44 4.42
CA ALA A 153 -20.86 -17.27 5.29
C ALA A 153 -19.85 -16.21 4.88
N VAL A 154 -20.28 -14.95 4.91
CA VAL A 154 -19.55 -13.74 4.50
C VAL A 154 -19.54 -13.48 2.99
N LYS A 155 -20.58 -12.79 2.51
CA LYS A 155 -20.48 -11.92 1.33
C LYS A 155 -19.51 -10.77 1.68
N ILE A 156 -18.20 -11.01 1.58
CA ILE A 156 -17.25 -9.89 1.48
C ILE A 156 -17.47 -9.29 0.10
N ASN A 157 -17.78 -8.00 0.07
CA ASN A 157 -18.00 -7.26 -1.16
C ASN A 157 -16.70 -7.36 -1.99
N ARG A 158 -16.75 -8.10 -3.11
CA ARG A 158 -15.58 -8.44 -3.95
C ARG A 158 -14.95 -7.24 -4.64
N GLU A 159 -15.53 -6.06 -4.45
CA GLU A 159 -15.04 -4.79 -4.97
C GLU A 159 -13.81 -4.28 -4.20
N CYS A 160 -13.52 -4.85 -3.03
CA CYS A 160 -12.36 -4.46 -2.23
C CYS A 160 -11.08 -5.26 -2.53
N PHE A 161 -11.10 -6.57 -2.87
CA PHE A 161 -9.88 -7.41 -2.95
C PHE A 161 -9.85 -8.59 -3.92
#